data_AF-A0A518FPU7-F1
#
_entry.id   AF-A0A518FPU7-F1
#
_cell.length_a   1.000
_cell.length_b   1.000
_cell.length_c   1.000
_cell.angle_alpha   90.00
_cell.angle_beta   90.00
_cell.angle_gamma   90.00
#
_symmetry.space_group_name_H-M   'P 1'
#
loop_
_entity.id
_entity.type
_entity.pdbx_description
1 polymer ?
#
loop_
_entity_poly.entity_id
_entity_poly.type
_entity_poly.pdbx_seq_one_letter_code
_entity_poly.pdbx_strand_id
1 'polypeptide(L)'
;MKFSDIPFPDAPDGSRDPELWMLLTQYEFVRWLPDDWPDEYREITSRLKQKTDRLTAAALDESEPLFRSRAACFLMALWRESRLDLILKFLDDEHEFVREQVARHLVSIRHPQLEGRLVELATLDAAADVRCAGCRGLGGQEPLSVIPTLIHILDQDHESGENGWSVSSCAADALDEMLGTEWMARRQEGVCSLPEGSPNPAAVREQALFYLQELQERQPDEKNSDRQSDSETD
;
A
#
# COMPACT_ATOMS: atom_id res chain seq x y z
N MET A 1 3.88 8.43 -30.73
CA MET A 1 4.18 6.99 -30.85
C MET A 1 2.86 6.25 -30.80
N LYS A 2 2.63 5.20 -31.61
CA LYS A 2 1.40 4.42 -31.47
C LYS A 2 1.60 3.36 -30.38
N PHE A 3 0.54 3.03 -29.65
CA PHE A 3 0.58 1.99 -28.63
C PHE A 3 1.03 0.63 -29.22
N SER A 4 0.61 0.34 -30.45
CA SER A 4 0.99 -0.87 -31.21
C SER A 4 2.49 -1.01 -31.46
N ASP A 5 3.25 0.08 -31.37
CA ASP A 5 4.68 0.10 -31.70
C ASP A 5 5.55 -0.08 -30.44
N ILE A 6 4.92 -0.20 -29.26
CA ILE A 6 5.61 -0.39 -27.98
C ILE A 6 6.05 -1.86 -27.86
N PRO A 7 7.35 -2.14 -27.64
CA PRO A 7 7.86 -3.50 -27.50
C PRO A 7 7.56 -4.02 -26.10
N PHE A 8 6.38 -4.60 -25.90
CA PHE A 8 6.05 -5.30 -24.66
C PHE A 8 6.83 -6.62 -24.56
N PRO A 9 7.30 -6.99 -23.36
CA PRO A 9 7.99 -8.27 -23.17
C PRO A 9 7.05 -9.45 -23.42
N ASP A 10 7.59 -10.48 -24.06
CA ASP A 10 6.92 -11.76 -24.19
C ASP A 10 6.65 -12.39 -22.81
N ALA A 11 5.71 -13.35 -22.78
CA ALA A 11 5.46 -14.12 -21.57
C ALA A 11 6.69 -14.96 -21.21
N PRO A 12 7.07 -15.05 -19.92
CA PRO A 12 8.14 -15.92 -19.47
C PRO A 12 7.90 -17.37 -19.89
N ASP A 13 8.98 -18.10 -20.16
CA ASP A 13 8.91 -19.52 -20.46
C ASP A 13 8.19 -20.26 -19.33
N GLY A 14 7.12 -20.99 -19.67
CA GLY A 14 6.30 -21.72 -18.71
C GLY A 14 5.12 -20.94 -18.13
N SER A 15 4.88 -19.68 -18.55
CA SER A 15 3.66 -18.97 -18.20
C SER A 15 2.42 -19.77 -18.61
N ARG A 16 1.50 -19.96 -17.66
CA ARG A 16 0.28 -20.74 -17.89
C ARG A 16 -0.74 -19.97 -18.72
N ASP A 17 -0.62 -18.65 -18.75
CA ASP A 17 -1.54 -17.77 -19.45
C ASP A 17 -0.85 -16.58 -20.14
N PRO A 18 -0.25 -16.80 -21.33
CA PRO A 18 0.43 -15.74 -22.09
C PRO A 18 -0.50 -14.58 -22.50
N GLU A 19 -1.80 -14.84 -22.67
CA GLU A 19 -2.78 -13.80 -23.00
C GLU A 19 -2.98 -12.85 -21.81
N LEU A 20 -3.20 -13.39 -20.61
CA LEU A 20 -3.33 -12.58 -19.40
C LEU A 20 -2.01 -11.89 -19.05
N TRP A 21 -0.86 -12.54 -19.27
CA TRP A 21 0.44 -11.90 -19.11
C TRP A 21 0.54 -10.63 -19.94
N MET A 22 0.22 -10.72 -21.24
CA MET A 22 0.29 -9.58 -22.14
C MET A 22 -0.69 -8.48 -21.74
N LEU A 23 -1.92 -8.84 -21.38
CA LEU A 23 -2.93 -7.86 -20.92
C LEU A 23 -2.50 -7.14 -19.64
N LEU A 24 -1.99 -7.86 -18.64
CA LEU A 24 -1.49 -7.27 -17.40
C LEU A 24 -0.26 -6.40 -17.62
N THR A 25 0.64 -6.82 -18.51
CA THR A 25 1.83 -6.04 -18.88
C THR A 25 1.43 -4.72 -19.56
N GLN A 26 0.49 -4.78 -20.49
CA GLN A 26 -0.05 -3.59 -21.14
C GLN A 26 -0.78 -2.70 -20.15
N TYR A 27 -1.62 -3.27 -19.27
CA TYR A 27 -2.33 -2.54 -18.22
C TYR A 27 -1.35 -1.80 -17.29
N GLU A 28 -0.31 -2.49 -16.83
CA GLU A 28 0.73 -1.93 -15.98
C GLU A 28 1.41 -0.73 -16.64
N PHE A 29 1.61 -0.75 -17.96
CA PHE A 29 2.16 0.38 -18.69
C PHE A 29 1.17 1.56 -18.75
N VAL A 30 -0.06 1.32 -19.20
CA VAL A 30 -1.03 2.41 -19.43
C VAL A 30 -1.61 3.00 -18.16
N ARG A 31 -1.63 2.27 -17.04
CA ARG A 31 -2.20 2.78 -15.77
C ARG A 31 -1.43 3.96 -15.20
N TRP A 32 -0.13 4.07 -15.51
CA TRP A 32 0.70 5.19 -15.10
C TRP A 32 0.62 6.39 -16.06
N LEU A 33 0.07 6.17 -17.27
CA LEU A 33 -0.03 7.17 -18.34
C LEU A 33 -1.46 7.20 -18.94
N PRO A 34 -2.52 7.32 -18.10
CA PRO A 34 -3.90 7.18 -18.57
C PRO A 34 -4.32 8.33 -19.51
N ASP A 35 -3.69 9.50 -19.40
CA ASP A 35 -3.97 10.66 -20.25
C ASP A 35 -3.35 10.54 -21.64
N ASP A 36 -2.24 9.81 -21.76
CA ASP A 36 -1.55 9.58 -23.03
C ASP A 36 -2.21 8.46 -23.86
N TRP A 37 -2.83 7.47 -23.20
CA TRP A 37 -3.51 6.32 -23.82
C TRP A 37 -4.88 6.01 -23.18
N PRO A 38 -5.84 6.94 -23.22
CA PRO A 38 -7.13 6.77 -22.53
C PRO A 38 -8.00 5.68 -23.16
N ASP A 39 -7.90 5.47 -24.48
CA ASP A 39 -8.67 4.44 -25.17
C ASP A 39 -8.12 3.04 -24.89
N GLU A 40 -6.80 2.87 -24.94
CA GLU A 40 -6.16 1.60 -24.61
C GLU A 40 -6.32 1.27 -23.13
N TYR A 41 -6.21 2.24 -22.23
CA TYR A 41 -6.52 2.05 -20.82
C TYR A 41 -7.94 1.51 -20.62
N ARG A 42 -8.95 2.11 -21.28
CA ARG A 42 -10.34 1.65 -21.21
C ARG A 42 -10.52 0.25 -21.79
N GLU A 43 -9.94 -0.01 -22.96
CA GLU A 43 -10.08 -1.29 -23.65
C GLU A 43 -9.40 -2.44 -22.89
N ILE A 44 -8.15 -2.25 -22.47
CA ILE A 44 -7.41 -3.25 -21.69
C ILE A 44 -8.13 -3.53 -20.37
N THR A 45 -8.56 -2.48 -19.67
CA THR A 45 -9.34 -2.62 -18.43
C THR A 45 -10.63 -3.39 -18.66
N SER A 46 -11.35 -3.10 -19.75
CA SER A 46 -12.57 -3.83 -20.14
C SER A 46 -12.29 -5.31 -20.39
N ARG A 47 -11.23 -5.62 -21.14
CA ARG A 47 -10.82 -7.01 -21.44
C ARG A 47 -10.42 -7.78 -20.18
N LEU A 48 -9.68 -7.16 -19.26
CA LEU A 48 -9.33 -7.78 -17.98
C LEU A 48 -10.57 -8.01 -17.11
N LYS A 49 -11.50 -7.03 -17.05
CA LYS A 49 -12.78 -7.19 -16.32
C LYS A 49 -13.61 -8.36 -16.83
N GLN A 50 -13.67 -8.57 -18.15
CA GLN A 50 -14.37 -9.71 -18.75
C GLN A 50 -13.72 -11.06 -18.41
N LYS A 51 -12.45 -11.06 -17.96
CA LYS A 51 -11.67 -12.25 -17.62
C LYS A 51 -11.39 -12.36 -16.12
N THR A 52 -12.11 -11.63 -15.28
CA THR A 52 -11.80 -11.53 -13.84
C THR A 52 -11.73 -12.90 -13.16
N ASP A 53 -12.68 -13.82 -13.40
CA ASP A 53 -12.65 -15.15 -12.78
C ASP A 53 -11.43 -15.96 -13.20
N ARG A 54 -11.09 -15.94 -14.50
CA ARG A 54 -9.88 -16.59 -15.05
C ARG A 54 -8.61 -15.95 -14.48
N LEU A 55 -8.58 -14.63 -14.38
CA LEU A 55 -7.46 -13.88 -13.81
C LEU A 55 -7.26 -14.20 -12.33
N THR A 56 -8.35 -14.35 -11.58
CA THR A 56 -8.32 -14.73 -10.16
C THR A 56 -7.73 -16.12 -9.99
N ALA A 57 -8.20 -17.08 -10.78
CA ALA A 57 -7.68 -18.45 -10.75
C ALA A 57 -6.19 -18.48 -11.11
N ALA A 58 -5.79 -17.78 -12.17
CA ALA A 58 -4.40 -17.71 -12.60
C ALA A 58 -3.50 -17.04 -11.55
N ALA A 59 -3.95 -15.94 -10.92
CA ALA A 59 -3.17 -15.24 -9.90
C ALA A 59 -2.86 -16.10 -8.67
N LEU A 60 -3.66 -17.13 -8.41
CA LEU A 60 -3.50 -18.03 -7.27
C LEU A 60 -2.66 -19.28 -7.57
N ASP A 61 -2.31 -19.53 -8.82
CA ASP A 61 -1.73 -20.79 -9.30
C ASP A 61 -0.49 -20.56 -10.19
N GLU A 62 -0.26 -19.34 -10.64
CA GLU A 62 0.91 -18.96 -11.45
C GLU A 62 2.18 -18.90 -10.59
N SER A 63 3.27 -19.50 -11.06
CA SER A 63 4.56 -19.51 -10.35
C SER A 63 5.32 -18.20 -10.51
N GLU A 64 5.06 -17.46 -11.58
CA GLU A 64 5.73 -16.20 -11.90
C GLU A 64 5.28 -15.05 -10.96
N PRO A 65 6.16 -14.56 -10.06
CA PRO A 65 5.80 -13.53 -9.08
C PRO A 65 5.35 -12.22 -9.73
N LEU A 66 5.94 -11.84 -10.87
CA LEU A 66 5.57 -10.61 -11.56
C LEU A 66 4.16 -10.68 -12.16
N PHE A 67 3.69 -11.87 -12.54
CA PHE A 67 2.31 -12.07 -12.96
C PHE A 67 1.38 -11.92 -11.75
N ARG A 68 1.68 -12.61 -10.65
CA ARG A 68 0.84 -12.58 -9.43
C ARG A 68 0.71 -11.17 -8.87
N SER A 69 1.80 -10.39 -8.82
CA SER A 69 1.75 -9.01 -8.32
C SER A 69 0.92 -8.09 -9.21
N ARG A 70 1.10 -8.14 -10.54
CA ARG A 70 0.29 -7.35 -11.49
C ARG A 70 -1.19 -7.72 -11.42
N ALA A 71 -1.48 -9.02 -11.33
CA ALA A 71 -2.85 -9.51 -11.19
C ALA A 71 -3.47 -9.01 -9.88
N ALA A 72 -2.76 -9.13 -8.75
CA ALA A 72 -3.20 -8.64 -7.45
C ALA A 72 -3.51 -7.14 -7.48
N CYS A 73 -2.61 -6.32 -8.05
CA CYS A 73 -2.80 -4.87 -8.19
C CYS A 73 -4.05 -4.52 -9.00
N PHE A 74 -4.27 -5.18 -10.15
CA PHE A 74 -5.47 -4.96 -10.96
C PHE A 74 -6.76 -5.37 -10.21
N LEU A 75 -6.74 -6.55 -9.59
CA LEU A 75 -7.89 -7.10 -8.86
C LEU A 75 -8.25 -6.24 -7.66
N MET A 76 -7.27 -5.72 -6.93
CA MET A 76 -7.48 -4.75 -5.84
C MET A 76 -8.06 -3.43 -6.34
N ALA A 77 -7.59 -2.92 -7.47
CA ALA A 77 -8.17 -1.72 -8.08
C ALA A 77 -9.64 -1.94 -8.49
N LEU A 78 -9.98 -3.16 -8.91
CA LEU A 78 -11.34 -3.53 -9.30
C LEU A 78 -12.27 -3.71 -8.10
N TRP A 79 -11.84 -4.43 -7.07
CA TRP A 79 -12.69 -4.89 -5.97
C TRP A 79 -12.59 -4.06 -4.71
N ARG A 80 -11.51 -3.29 -4.54
CA ARG A 80 -11.18 -2.63 -3.28
C ARG A 80 -11.26 -3.65 -2.14
N GLU A 81 -11.92 -3.32 -1.05
CA GLU A 81 -12.12 -4.19 0.12
C GLU A 81 -13.17 -5.30 -0.06
N SER A 82 -13.84 -5.45 -1.21
CA SER A 82 -14.90 -6.48 -1.35
C SER A 82 -14.39 -7.93 -1.40
N ARG A 83 -13.07 -8.14 -1.49
CA ARG A 83 -12.40 -9.45 -1.58
C ARG A 83 -11.21 -9.55 -0.62
N LEU A 84 -11.45 -9.27 0.66
CA LEU A 84 -10.42 -9.30 1.72
C LEU A 84 -9.66 -10.62 1.80
N ASP A 85 -10.37 -11.73 1.64
CA ASP A 85 -9.80 -13.09 1.63
C ASP A 85 -8.65 -13.22 0.64
N LEU A 86 -8.84 -12.66 -0.55
CA LEU A 86 -7.86 -12.73 -1.61
C LEU A 86 -6.71 -11.75 -1.40
N ILE A 87 -7.01 -10.53 -0.93
CA ILE A 87 -5.99 -9.53 -0.61
C ILE A 87 -5.05 -10.07 0.47
N LEU A 88 -5.60 -10.64 1.54
CA LEU A 88 -4.83 -11.29 2.61
C LEU A 88 -3.95 -12.41 2.05
N LYS A 89 -4.47 -13.23 1.15
CA LYS A 89 -3.68 -14.28 0.50
C LYS A 89 -2.49 -13.73 -0.31
N PHE A 90 -2.62 -12.56 -0.94
CA PHE A 90 -1.50 -11.91 -1.63
C PHE A 90 -0.52 -11.23 -0.66
N LEU A 91 -0.99 -10.72 0.48
CA LEU A 91 -0.11 -10.25 1.56
C LEU A 91 0.65 -11.41 2.24
N ASP A 92 0.18 -12.64 2.08
CA ASP A 92 0.82 -13.88 2.56
C ASP A 92 1.57 -14.64 1.46
N ASP A 93 1.76 -14.03 0.29
CA ASP A 93 2.46 -14.67 -0.82
C ASP A 93 3.89 -15.06 -0.43
N GLU A 94 4.35 -16.22 -0.90
CA GLU A 94 5.68 -16.72 -0.61
C GLU A 94 6.78 -15.78 -1.10
N HIS A 95 6.52 -15.06 -2.20
CA HIS A 95 7.49 -14.18 -2.82
C HIS A 95 7.36 -12.76 -2.30
N GLU A 96 8.45 -12.22 -1.76
CA GLU A 96 8.51 -10.88 -1.15
C GLU A 96 8.05 -9.77 -2.10
N PHE A 97 8.42 -9.84 -3.38
CA PHE A 97 7.95 -8.88 -4.39
C PHE A 97 6.42 -8.81 -4.51
N VAL A 98 5.70 -9.93 -4.36
CA VAL A 98 4.23 -9.90 -4.40
C VAL A 98 3.70 -9.18 -3.16
N ARG A 99 4.19 -9.56 -1.97
CA ARG A 99 3.81 -8.92 -0.70
C ARG A 99 4.08 -7.41 -0.71
N GLU A 100 5.26 -7.01 -1.19
CA GLU A 100 5.67 -5.61 -1.33
C GLU A 100 4.68 -4.84 -2.20
N GLN A 101 4.43 -5.30 -3.43
CA GLN A 101 3.56 -4.59 -4.37
C GLN A 101 2.12 -4.47 -3.83
N VAL A 102 1.62 -5.52 -3.20
CA VAL A 102 0.27 -5.54 -2.62
C VAL A 102 0.17 -4.54 -1.47
N ALA A 103 1.09 -4.59 -0.51
CA ALA A 103 1.09 -3.69 0.65
C ALA A 103 1.16 -2.20 0.22
N ARG A 104 1.98 -1.87 -0.79
CA ARG A 104 2.06 -0.50 -1.34
C ARG A 104 0.74 0.03 -1.90
N HIS A 105 -0.14 -0.84 -2.40
CA HIS A 105 -1.42 -0.43 -2.99
C HIS A 105 -2.55 -0.28 -1.96
N LEU A 106 -2.32 -0.68 -0.70
CA LEU A 106 -3.34 -0.63 0.35
C LEU A 106 -3.50 0.72 1.05
N VAL A 107 -2.70 1.73 0.68
CA VAL A 107 -2.82 3.10 1.24
C VAL A 107 -4.24 3.70 1.09
N SER A 108 -5.00 3.27 0.08
CA SER A 108 -6.35 3.77 -0.19
C SER A 108 -7.48 2.86 0.30
N ILE A 109 -7.16 1.77 1.01
CA ILE A 109 -8.12 0.77 1.50
C ILE A 109 -7.99 0.67 3.01
N ARG A 110 -9.06 1.00 3.73
CA ARG A 110 -9.11 1.00 5.19
C ARG A 110 -9.98 -0.15 5.68
N HIS A 111 -9.35 -1.17 6.23
CA HIS A 111 -10.07 -2.30 6.81
C HIS A 111 -9.29 -2.87 8.01
N PRO A 112 -9.89 -3.09 9.19
CA PRO A 112 -9.16 -3.53 10.38
C PRO A 112 -8.34 -4.82 10.19
N GLN A 113 -8.84 -5.78 9.39
CA GLN A 113 -8.08 -7.00 9.09
C GLN A 113 -6.84 -6.73 8.22
N LEU A 114 -6.92 -5.76 7.31
CA LEU A 114 -5.79 -5.37 6.47
C LEU A 114 -4.78 -4.56 7.28
N GLU A 115 -5.26 -3.69 8.18
CA GLU A 115 -4.40 -2.93 9.11
C GLU A 115 -3.55 -3.87 9.98
N GLY A 116 -4.18 -4.86 10.63
CA GLY A 116 -3.44 -5.84 11.43
C GLY A 116 -2.36 -6.56 10.64
N ARG A 117 -2.68 -6.96 9.39
CA ARG A 117 -1.68 -7.62 8.54
C ARG A 117 -0.59 -6.68 8.05
N LEU A 118 -0.91 -5.42 7.76
CA LEU A 118 0.08 -4.39 7.41
C LEU A 118 1.03 -4.09 8.58
N VAL A 119 0.54 -4.11 9.83
CA VAL A 119 1.40 -4.01 11.03
C VAL A 119 2.37 -5.17 11.11
N GLU A 120 1.90 -6.40 10.90
CA GLU A 120 2.77 -7.59 10.88
C GLU A 120 3.80 -7.50 9.76
N LEU A 121 3.42 -7.12 8.54
CA LEU A 121 4.38 -6.93 7.46
C LEU A 121 5.41 -5.84 7.79
N ALA A 122 4.98 -4.70 8.34
CA ALA A 122 5.86 -3.58 8.67
C ALA A 122 6.85 -3.89 9.80
N THR A 123 6.55 -4.86 10.67
CA THR A 123 7.35 -5.13 11.89
C THR A 123 8.04 -6.48 11.91
N LEU A 124 7.53 -7.48 11.17
CA LEU A 124 7.95 -8.88 11.29
C LEU A 124 8.43 -9.51 9.96
N ASP A 125 8.19 -8.88 8.79
CA ASP A 125 8.62 -9.47 7.52
C ASP A 125 10.16 -9.51 7.42
N ALA A 126 10.69 -10.60 6.86
CA ALA A 126 12.12 -10.78 6.73
C ALA A 126 12.75 -9.80 5.73
N ALA A 127 12.00 -9.37 4.71
CA ALA A 127 12.50 -8.49 3.66
C ALA A 127 12.26 -7.01 4.01
N ALA A 128 13.33 -6.21 4.04
CA ALA A 128 13.25 -4.78 4.34
C ALA A 128 12.34 -4.02 3.36
N ASP A 129 12.33 -4.39 2.07
CA ASP A 129 11.43 -3.78 1.08
C ASP A 129 9.94 -4.04 1.39
N VAL A 130 9.62 -5.24 1.89
CA VAL A 130 8.25 -5.56 2.33
C VAL A 130 7.88 -4.78 3.60
N ARG A 131 8.80 -4.64 4.56
CA ARG A 131 8.56 -3.81 5.75
C ARG A 131 8.35 -2.34 5.39
N CYS A 132 9.13 -1.81 4.45
CA CYS A 132 8.95 -0.48 3.86
C CYS A 132 7.57 -0.32 3.19
N ALA A 133 7.15 -1.31 2.41
CA ALA A 133 5.83 -1.34 1.81
C ALA A 133 4.70 -1.40 2.85
N GLY A 134 4.90 -2.16 3.93
CA GLY A 134 4.01 -2.20 5.09
C GLY A 134 3.84 -0.82 5.71
N CYS A 135 4.95 -0.09 5.96
CA CYS A 135 4.91 1.29 6.47
C CYS A 135 4.08 2.21 5.57
N ARG A 136 4.30 2.14 4.25
CA ARG A 136 3.51 2.91 3.27
C ARG A 136 2.03 2.56 3.30
N GLY A 137 1.68 1.28 3.39
CA GLY A 137 0.29 0.85 3.53
C GLY A 137 -0.36 1.36 4.82
N LEU A 138 0.38 1.42 5.93
CA LEU A 138 -0.06 1.98 7.21
C LEU A 138 -0.34 3.49 7.13
N GLY A 139 0.41 4.25 6.32
CA GLY A 139 0.18 5.69 6.12
C GLY A 139 -1.25 6.04 5.65
N GLY A 140 -1.94 5.06 5.04
CA GLY A 140 -3.32 5.18 4.60
C GLY A 140 -4.39 4.86 5.66
N GLN A 141 -4.01 4.29 6.80
CA GLN A 141 -4.93 3.71 7.79
C GLN A 141 -5.42 4.73 8.82
N GLU A 142 -6.14 4.27 9.85
CA GLU A 142 -6.61 5.12 10.93
C GLU A 142 -5.43 5.60 11.79
N PRO A 143 -5.24 6.91 12.00
CA PRO A 143 -4.02 7.39 12.65
C PRO A 143 -3.80 6.96 14.10
N LEU A 144 -4.86 6.92 14.91
CA LEU A 144 -4.77 6.58 16.32
C LEU A 144 -4.25 5.14 16.52
N SER A 145 -4.59 4.21 15.62
CA SER A 145 -4.17 2.80 15.69
C SER A 145 -2.73 2.56 15.23
N VAL A 146 -2.24 3.27 14.20
CA VAL A 146 -0.96 2.92 13.54
C VAL A 146 0.23 3.83 13.86
N ILE A 147 0.02 5.07 14.33
CA ILE A 147 1.13 5.99 14.68
C ILE A 147 2.11 5.36 15.69
N PRO A 148 1.68 4.69 16.77
CA PRO A 148 2.60 4.06 17.72
C PRO A 148 3.54 3.04 17.05
N THR A 149 3.02 2.24 16.12
CA THR A 149 3.79 1.26 15.35
C THR A 149 4.81 1.96 14.46
N LEU A 150 4.41 3.01 13.73
CA LEU A 150 5.31 3.75 12.85
C LEU A 150 6.43 4.46 13.62
N ILE A 151 6.14 5.02 14.80
CA ILE A 151 7.16 5.60 15.69
C ILE A 151 8.14 4.52 16.17
N HIS A 152 7.64 3.34 16.53
CA HIS A 152 8.51 2.23 16.94
C HIS A 152 9.47 1.81 15.81
N ILE A 153 8.95 1.65 14.59
CA ILE A 153 9.77 1.30 13.42
C ILE A 153 10.79 2.40 13.13
N LEU A 154 10.37 3.66 13.15
CA LEU A 154 11.25 4.83 12.99
C LEU A 154 12.45 4.80 13.94
N ASP A 155 12.22 4.40 15.20
CA ASP A 155 13.23 4.37 16.26
C ASP A 155 14.12 3.10 16.21
N GLN A 156 13.68 1.99 15.61
CA GLN A 156 14.32 0.68 15.80
C GLN A 156 14.78 -0.03 14.52
N ASP A 157 14.18 0.25 13.37
CA ASP A 157 14.45 -0.49 12.13
C ASP A 157 15.13 0.38 11.06
N HIS A 158 16.46 0.29 11.01
CA HIS A 158 17.29 1.04 10.06
C HIS A 158 17.81 0.20 8.90
N GLU A 159 17.28 -1.01 8.69
CA GLU A 159 17.69 -1.85 7.56
C GLU A 159 17.29 -1.18 6.24
N SER A 160 18.18 -1.24 5.24
CA SER A 160 17.93 -0.71 3.89
C SER A 160 17.46 -1.82 2.96
N GLY A 161 16.40 -1.54 2.21
CA GLY A 161 15.97 -2.38 1.09
C GLY A 161 16.85 -2.23 -0.15
N GLU A 162 16.54 -2.97 -1.21
CA GLU A 162 17.28 -2.95 -2.47
C GLU A 162 17.26 -1.58 -3.16
N ASN A 163 16.20 -0.81 -2.92
CA ASN A 163 16.02 0.55 -3.44
C ASN A 163 16.83 1.63 -2.67
N GLY A 164 17.57 1.24 -1.63
CA GLY A 164 18.39 2.13 -0.80
C GLY A 164 17.63 2.91 0.28
N TRP A 165 16.30 2.78 0.36
CA TRP A 165 15.51 3.35 1.44
C TRP A 165 15.58 2.46 2.67
N SER A 166 15.75 3.07 3.85
CA SER A 166 15.64 2.34 5.11
C SER A 166 14.19 2.22 5.56
N VAL A 167 13.87 1.17 6.33
CA VAL A 167 12.52 0.99 6.89
C VAL A 167 12.12 2.19 7.76
N SER A 168 13.04 2.71 8.58
CA SER A 168 12.82 3.95 9.34
C SER A 168 12.51 5.17 8.45
N SER A 169 13.14 5.29 7.27
CA SER A 169 12.83 6.35 6.31
C SER A 169 11.42 6.18 5.72
N CYS A 170 11.02 4.95 5.44
CA CYS A 170 9.65 4.62 4.99
C CYS A 170 8.61 4.92 6.07
N ALA A 171 8.91 4.66 7.34
CA ALA A 171 8.04 5.02 8.47
C ALA A 171 7.92 6.54 8.65
N ALA A 172 9.02 7.29 8.48
CA ALA A 172 9.00 8.75 8.52
C ALA A 172 8.15 9.36 7.40
N ASP A 173 8.20 8.77 6.20
CA ASP A 173 7.39 9.16 5.03
C ASP A 173 5.90 8.90 5.28
N ALA A 174 5.55 7.73 5.82
CA ALA A 174 4.17 7.40 6.18
C ALA A 174 3.62 8.35 7.27
N LEU A 175 4.41 8.67 8.29
CA LEU A 175 4.03 9.66 9.30
C LEU A 175 3.82 11.05 8.70
N ASP A 176 4.66 11.48 7.75
CA ASP A 176 4.48 12.76 7.04
C ASP A 176 3.15 12.85 6.31
N GLU A 177 2.82 11.79 5.57
CA GLU A 177 1.59 11.69 4.79
C GLU A 177 0.36 11.78 5.71
N MET A 178 0.41 11.10 6.85
CA MET A 178 -0.66 11.13 7.85
C MET A 178 -0.82 12.48 8.53
N LEU A 179 0.29 13.15 8.83
CA LEU A 179 0.31 14.46 9.47
C LEU A 179 -0.04 15.58 8.50
N GLY A 180 0.02 15.32 7.19
CA GLY A 180 -0.11 16.33 6.14
C GLY A 180 1.00 17.38 6.23
N THR A 181 2.17 17.02 6.78
CA THR A 181 3.27 17.96 7.04
C THR A 181 4.09 18.28 5.80
N GLU A 182 3.84 17.60 4.67
CA GLU A 182 4.48 17.82 3.36
C GLU A 182 6.02 17.98 3.48
N TRP A 183 6.67 17.30 4.44
CA TRP A 183 8.10 17.46 4.68
C TRP A 183 8.90 16.92 3.49
N MET A 184 8.47 15.82 2.86
CA MET A 184 9.09 15.30 1.62
C MET A 184 8.67 16.06 0.36
N ALA A 185 7.54 16.74 0.42
CA ALA A 185 6.86 17.29 -0.73
C ALA A 185 6.41 18.72 -0.47
N ARG A 186 7.36 19.65 -0.26
CA ARG A 186 7.07 21.04 -0.64
C ARG A 186 6.84 21.05 -2.16
N ARG A 187 5.59 20.86 -2.59
CA ARG A 187 5.14 21.15 -3.94
C ARG A 187 5.12 22.67 -4.13
N GLN A 188 6.30 23.28 -4.24
CA GLN A 188 6.40 24.56 -4.92
C GLN A 188 6.44 24.28 -6.42
N GLU A 189 5.38 24.69 -7.11
CA GLU A 189 5.39 24.95 -8.57
C GLU A 189 5.75 23.75 -9.46
N GLY A 190 5.27 22.55 -9.14
CA GLY A 190 5.25 21.43 -10.09
C GLY A 190 6.60 20.78 -10.39
N VAL A 191 7.62 21.03 -9.56
CA VAL A 191 8.89 20.28 -9.58
C VAL A 191 9.07 19.65 -8.21
N CYS A 192 9.20 18.32 -8.15
CA CYS A 192 9.56 17.63 -6.91
C CYS A 192 11.01 18.00 -6.54
N SER A 193 11.19 19.05 -5.75
CA SER A 193 12.46 19.34 -5.08
C SER A 193 12.45 18.64 -3.72
N LEU A 194 13.43 17.76 -3.50
CA LEU A 194 13.73 17.29 -2.15
C LEU A 194 14.11 18.53 -1.32
N PRO A 195 13.59 18.72 -0.11
CA PRO A 195 14.07 19.77 0.78
C PRO A 195 15.59 19.62 0.94
N GLU A 196 16.30 20.75 1.03
CA GLU A 196 17.71 20.70 1.43
C GLU A 196 17.81 20.12 2.85
N GLY A 197 18.26 18.86 2.93
CA GLY A 197 18.44 18.10 4.16
C GLY A 197 17.60 16.83 4.17
N SER A 198 18.23 15.70 4.54
CA SER A 198 17.53 14.48 4.90
C SER A 198 16.49 14.77 6.01
N PRO A 199 15.35 14.05 6.06
CA PRO A 199 14.38 14.20 7.14
C PRO A 199 15.10 14.24 8.47
N ASN A 200 14.74 15.18 9.35
CA ASN A 200 15.12 15.06 10.75
C ASN A 200 14.14 14.07 11.39
N PRO A 201 14.52 12.79 11.60
CA PRO A 201 13.59 11.77 12.08
C PRO A 201 13.04 12.14 13.47
N ALA A 202 13.83 12.86 14.27
CA ALA A 202 13.41 13.36 15.57
C ALA A 202 12.27 14.40 15.47
N ALA A 203 12.28 15.26 14.45
CA ALA A 203 11.22 16.26 14.26
C ALA A 203 9.90 15.60 13.84
N VAL A 204 9.96 14.65 12.89
CA VAL A 204 8.79 13.87 12.45
C VAL A 204 8.20 13.09 13.63
N ARG A 205 9.08 12.48 14.44
CA ARG A 205 8.70 11.75 15.65
C ARG A 205 7.99 12.64 16.68
N GLU A 206 8.53 13.82 16.97
CA GLU A 206 7.91 14.76 17.92
C GLU A 206 6.54 15.24 17.44
N GLN A 207 6.39 15.55 16.15
CA GLN A 207 5.11 15.93 15.58
C GLN A 207 4.10 14.77 15.61
N ALA A 208 4.53 13.55 15.30
CA ALA A 208 3.68 12.36 15.38
C ALA A 208 3.16 12.12 16.81
N LEU A 209 4.00 12.30 17.83
CA LEU A 209 3.59 12.19 19.24
C LEU A 209 2.59 13.28 19.64
N PHE A 210 2.83 14.53 19.23
CA PHE A 210 1.90 15.62 19.50
C PHE A 210 0.54 15.37 18.85
N TYR A 211 0.54 14.96 17.58
CA TYR A 211 -0.69 14.65 16.85
C TYR A 211 -1.45 13.46 17.45
N LEU A 212 -0.75 12.40 17.88
CA LEU A 212 -1.36 11.28 18.58
C LEU A 212 -2.06 11.73 19.87
N GLN A 213 -1.42 12.61 20.65
CA GLN A 213 -2.02 13.17 21.86
C GLN A 213 -3.29 13.96 21.53
N GLU A 214 -3.27 14.84 20.53
CA GLU A 214 -4.46 15.59 20.11
C GLU A 214 -5.61 14.66 19.68
N LEU A 215 -5.31 13.57 18.97
CA LEU A 215 -6.32 12.59 18.57
C LEU A 215 -6.97 11.90 19.77
N GLN A 216 -6.16 11.53 20.77
CA GLN A 216 -6.64 10.92 22.02
C GLN A 216 -7.55 11.88 22.80
N GLU A 217 -7.18 13.16 22.89
CA GLU A 217 -7.97 14.19 23.58
C GLU A 217 -9.32 14.48 22.88
N ARG A 218 -9.41 14.25 21.56
CA ARG A 218 -10.63 14.45 20.75
C ARG A 218 -11.61 13.28 20.77
N GLN A 219 -11.24 12.12 21.30
CA GLN A 219 -12.17 11.01 21.55
C GLN A 219 -12.65 11.06 23.00
N PRO A 220 -13.73 11.80 23.33
CA PRO A 220 -14.28 11.77 24.68
C PRO A 220 -14.82 10.37 24.97
N ASP A 221 -14.44 9.83 26.13
CA ASP A 221 -14.81 8.53 26.68
C ASP A 221 -16.22 8.03 26.30
N GLU A 222 -16.33 7.16 25.27
CA GLU A 222 -17.45 6.21 25.16
C GLU A 222 -17.55 5.28 26.38
N LYS A 223 -16.53 5.29 27.26
CA LYS A 223 -16.51 4.53 28.52
C LYS A 223 -17.30 5.17 29.67
N ASN A 224 -17.89 6.36 29.51
CA ASN A 224 -18.64 7.02 30.59
C ASN A 224 -20.17 6.89 30.47
N SER A 225 -20.73 6.31 29.40
CA SER A 225 -22.18 6.09 29.27
C SER A 225 -22.68 4.81 29.97
N ASP A 226 -21.82 3.82 30.20
CA ASP A 226 -22.22 2.52 30.77
C ASP A 226 -22.16 2.46 32.31
N ARG A 227 -21.80 3.58 32.97
CA ARG A 227 -21.75 3.66 34.45
C ARG A 227 -22.89 4.47 35.08
N GLN A 228 -23.84 4.98 34.29
CA GLN A 228 -24.95 5.80 34.81
C GLN A 228 -26.33 5.12 34.75
N SER A 229 -26.46 3.86 34.33
CA SER A 229 -27.76 3.18 34.25
C SER A 229 -28.10 2.22 35.40
N ASP A 230 -27.20 1.95 36.36
CA ASP A 230 -27.44 0.99 37.45
C ASP A 230 -27.64 1.64 38.84
N SER A 231 -27.97 2.94 38.89
CA SER A 231 -28.28 3.60 40.16
C SER A 231 -29.50 4.52 40.09
N GLU A 232 -30.63 4.01 39.61
CA GLU A 232 -31.94 4.51 40.04
C GLU A 232 -32.82 3.34 40.48
N THR A 233 -32.80 3.16 41.79
CA THR A 233 -33.73 2.43 42.65
C THR A 233 -35.17 2.91 42.47
N ASP A 234 -36.08 1.95 42.40
CA ASP A 234 -37.32 1.94 43.19
C ASP A 234 -37.54 0.52 43.76
#